data_AF-A0A4Y2P9S4-F1
#
_entry.id   AF-A0A4Y2P9S4-F1
#
_cell.length_a   1.000
_cell.length_b   1.000
_cell.length_c   1.000
_cell.angle_alpha   90.00
_cell.angle_beta   90.00
_cell.angle_gamma   90.00
#
_symmetry.space_group_name_H-M   'P 1'
#
loop_
_entity.id
_entity.type
_entity.pdbx_description
1 polymer ?
#
loop_
_entity_poly.entity_id
_entity_poly.type
_entity_poly.pdbx_seq_one_letter_code
_entity_poly.pdbx_strand_id
1 'polypeptide(L)'
;MDSSRSAQRAVIQFLRAEGEHASQIYRRMKGVYGEQCIARCFIFRWCQRYEVGGVNIKDLPRTGQAHVVTNSATTSAVNDLIRQNRRSTHVKLLLNCR
;
A
#
# COMPACT_ATOMS: atom_id res chain seq x y z
N MET A 1 -25.52 -4.47 14.97
CA MET A 1 -24.87 -3.44 14.13
C MET A 1 -24.06 -4.15 13.06
N ASP A 2 -24.04 -3.66 11.82
CA ASP A 2 -23.20 -4.26 10.78
C ASP A 2 -21.72 -4.10 11.16
N SER A 3 -21.06 -5.23 11.41
CA SER A 3 -19.66 -5.31 11.83
C SER A 3 -18.70 -5.47 10.65
N SER A 4 -19.20 -5.38 9.42
CA SER A 4 -18.37 -5.43 8.22
C SER A 4 -17.25 -4.37 8.25
N ARG A 5 -16.09 -4.70 7.67
CA ARG A 5 -14.95 -3.77 7.58
C ARG A 5 -15.29 -2.48 6.84
N SER A 6 -16.21 -2.56 5.88
CA SER A 6 -16.71 -1.41 5.12
C SER A 6 -17.58 -0.50 5.98
N ALA A 7 -18.49 -1.06 6.79
CA ALA A 7 -19.30 -0.29 7.74
C ALA A 7 -18.42 0.41 8.79
N GLN A 8 -17.46 -0.32 9.36
CA GLN A 8 -16.50 0.24 10.31
C GLN A 8 -15.66 1.39 9.69
N ARG A 9 -15.29 1.32 8.41
CA ARG A 9 -14.60 2.41 7.70
C ARG A 9 -15.48 3.62 7.44
N ALA A 10 -16.77 3.43 7.13
CA ALA A 10 -17.71 4.52 6.97
C ALA A 10 -17.89 5.28 8.29
N VAL A 11 -17.98 4.57 9.42
CA VAL A 11 -18.05 5.19 10.76
C VAL A 11 -16.79 6.00 11.08
N ILE A 12 -15.60 5.48 10.74
CA ILE A 12 -14.35 6.24 10.92
C ILE A 12 -14.33 7.51 10.08
N GLN A 13 -14.80 7.45 8.84
CA GLN A 13 -14.87 8.62 7.97
C GLN A 13 -15.84 9.68 8.52
N PHE A 14 -17.01 9.24 8.98
CA PHE A 14 -18.02 10.11 9.59
C PHE A 14 -17.45 10.82 10.82
N LEU A 15 -16.90 10.07 11.78
CA LEU A 15 -16.33 10.65 13.00
C LEU A 15 -15.15 11.58 12.71
N ARG A 16 -14.36 11.28 11.67
CA ARG A 16 -13.27 12.15 11.26
C ARG A 16 -13.75 13.44 10.61
N ALA A 17 -14.86 13.40 9.86
CA ALA A 17 -15.50 14.58 9.29
C ALA A 17 -16.15 15.47 10.36
N GLU A 18 -16.62 14.89 11.47
CA GLU A 18 -17.03 15.63 12.67
C GLU A 18 -15.86 16.31 13.41
N GLY A 19 -14.61 16.03 13.02
CA GLY A 19 -13.42 16.63 13.63
C GLY A 19 -12.90 15.89 14.86
N GLU A 20 -13.39 14.67 15.14
CA GLU A 20 -12.90 13.87 16.27
C GLU A 20 -11.45 13.43 16.08
N HIS A 21 -10.68 13.48 17.17
CA HIS A 21 -9.30 13.01 17.16
C HIS A 21 -9.24 11.47 17.10
N ALA A 22 -8.21 10.92 16.44
CA ALA A 22 -8.08 9.47 16.21
C ALA A 22 -8.14 8.61 17.50
N SER A 23 -7.63 9.14 18.62
CA SER A 23 -7.74 8.47 19.92
C SER A 23 -9.17 8.37 20.43
N GLN A 24 -10.00 9.39 20.18
CA GLN A 24 -11.40 9.40 20.56
C GLN A 24 -12.24 8.49 19.66
N ILE A 25 -11.94 8.49 18.37
CA ILE A 25 -12.53 7.57 17.40
C ILE A 25 -12.31 6.13 17.84
N TYR A 26 -11.10 5.75 18.28
CA TYR A 26 -10.83 4.41 18.80
C TYR A 26 -11.67 4.06 20.02
N ARG A 27 -11.84 4.97 20.98
CA ARG A 27 -12.67 4.72 22.17
C ARG A 27 -14.13 4.47 21.80
N ARG A 28 -14.70 5.29 20.91
CA ARG A 28 -16.08 5.11 20.42
C ARG A 28 -16.23 3.82 19.63
N MET A 29 -15.32 3.55 18.71
CA MET A 29 -15.30 2.31 17.91
C MET A 29 -15.25 1.07 18.81
N LYS A 30 -14.40 1.08 19.85
CA LYS A 30 -14.29 -0.04 20.79
C LYS A 30 -15.54 -0.21 21.66
N GLY A 31 -16.20 0.88 22.05
CA GLY A 31 -17.47 0.82 22.78
C GLY A 31 -18.62 0.23 21.95
N VAL A 32 -18.60 0.47 20.64
CA VAL A 32 -19.66 0.05 19.72
C VAL A 32 -19.45 -1.37 19.18
N TYR A 33 -18.24 -1.68 18.72
CA TYR A 33 -17.91 -2.96 18.07
C TYR A 33 -17.25 -3.98 18.99
N GLY A 34 -16.83 -3.59 20.20
CA GLY A 34 -16.21 -4.49 21.17
C GLY A 34 -15.00 -5.20 20.60
N GLU A 35 -15.01 -6.54 20.67
CA GLU A 35 -13.95 -7.40 20.13
C GLU A 35 -13.88 -7.41 18.60
N GLN A 36 -14.98 -7.08 17.92
CA GLN A 36 -15.03 -7.02 16.46
C GLN A 36 -14.50 -5.69 15.91
N CYS A 37 -14.08 -4.77 16.79
CA CYS A 37 -13.49 -3.50 16.42
C CYS A 37 -12.19 -3.72 15.64
N ILE A 38 -12.05 -3.07 14.50
CA ILE A 38 -10.79 -3.05 13.75
C ILE A 38 -9.65 -2.48 14.61
N ALA A 39 -8.45 -3.00 14.36
CA ALA A 39 -7.27 -2.68 15.15
C ALA A 39 -6.98 -1.17 15.19
N ARG A 40 -6.49 -0.69 16.33
CA ARG A 40 -6.17 0.72 16.57
C ARG A 40 -5.27 1.32 15.48
N CYS A 41 -4.25 0.59 15.04
CA CYS A 41 -3.35 1.03 13.97
C CYS A 41 -4.08 1.27 12.64
N PHE A 42 -5.12 0.48 12.35
CA PHE A 42 -5.93 0.62 11.14
C PHE A 42 -6.76 1.89 11.19
N ILE A 43 -7.39 2.17 12.33
CA ILE A 43 -8.17 3.40 12.56
C ILE A 43 -7.32 4.64 12.36
N PHE A 44 -6.11 4.67 12.95
CA PHE A 44 -5.20 5.80 12.81
C PHE A 44 -4.77 6.02 11.36
N ARG A 45 -4.46 4.93 10.64
CA ARG A 45 -4.12 5.00 9.21
C ARG A 45 -5.26 5.55 8.36
N TRP A 46 -6.51 5.21 8.69
CA TRP A 46 -7.69 5.75 8.00
C TRP A 46 -7.94 7.22 8.33
N CYS A 47 -7.79 7.60 9.60
CA CYS A 47 -7.90 9.00 10.01
C CYS A 47 -6.93 9.90 9.22
N GLN A 48 -5.67 9.47 9.06
CA GLN A 48 -4.67 10.19 8.26
C GLN A 48 -5.06 10.28 6.77
N ARG A 49 -5.59 9.19 6.18
CA ARG A 49 -6.03 9.21 4.78
C ARG A 49 -7.17 10.21 4.53
N TYR A 50 -8.08 10.34 5.49
CA TYR A 50 -9.22 11.25 5.38
C TYR A 50 -8.84 12.72 5.63
N GLU A 51 -7.78 13.02 6.40
CA GLU A 51 -7.24 14.38 6.52
C GLU A 51 -6.76 14.95 5.17
N VAL A 52 -6.27 14.10 4.27
CA VAL A 52 -5.74 14.50 2.96
C VAL A 52 -6.85 14.62 1.90
N GLY A 53 -8.14 14.65 2.30
CA GLY A 53 -9.28 14.77 1.37
C GLY A 53 -9.67 13.45 0.67
N GLY A 54 -9.20 12.30 1.18
CA GLY A 54 -9.45 11.00 0.56
C GLY A 54 -10.87 10.47 0.80
N VAL A 55 -11.88 10.90 0.03
CA VAL A 55 -13.30 10.52 0.21
C VAL A 55 -13.62 9.04 -0.13
N ASN A 56 -12.63 8.23 -0.50
CA ASN A 56 -12.87 6.93 -1.10
C ASN A 56 -13.08 5.83 -0.04
N ILE A 57 -14.35 5.50 0.22
CA ILE A 57 -14.79 4.44 1.15
C ILE A 57 -14.38 3.05 0.65
N LYS A 58 -14.30 2.87 -0.68
CA LYS A 58 -13.97 1.59 -1.30
C LYS A 58 -12.47 1.32 -1.20
N ASP A 59 -12.11 0.04 -1.07
CA ASP A 59 -10.74 -0.37 -1.35
C ASP A 59 -10.45 -0.05 -2.82
N LEU A 60 -9.47 0.84 -3.05
CA LEU A 60 -8.91 1.02 -4.39
C LEU A 60 -8.45 -0.36 -4.88
N PRO A 61 -8.71 -0.70 -6.16
CA PRO A 61 -8.13 -1.90 -6.74
C PRO A 61 -6.64 -1.83 -6.45
N ARG A 62 -6.12 -2.90 -5.83
CA ARG A 62 -4.70 -2.99 -5.52
C ARG A 62 -3.99 -2.73 -6.83
N THR A 63 -3.19 -1.67 -6.91
CA THR A 63 -2.30 -1.48 -8.05
C THR A 63 -1.36 -2.68 -8.01
N GLY A 64 -1.74 -3.75 -8.69
CA GLY A 64 -0.80 -4.81 -9.03
C GLY A 64 0.31 -4.11 -9.80
N GLN A 65 1.55 -4.51 -9.54
CA GLN A 65 2.61 -4.25 -10.50
C GLN A 65 2.05 -4.69 -11.85
N ALA A 66 1.95 -3.75 -12.81
CA ALA A 66 1.42 -4.08 -14.13
C ALA A 66 2.15 -5.35 -14.57
N HIS A 67 1.39 -6.38 -14.94
CA HIS A 67 1.96 -7.56 -15.55
C HIS A 67 2.45 -7.07 -16.90
N VAL A 68 3.64 -6.45 -16.92
CA VAL A 68 4.41 -6.21 -18.13
C VAL A 68 4.43 -7.59 -18.76
N VAL A 69 3.83 -7.71 -19.93
CA VAL A 69 3.97 -8.89 -20.77
C VAL A 69 5.46 -8.94 -21.06
N THR A 70 6.18 -9.69 -20.23
CA THR A 70 7.59 -9.92 -20.42
C THR A 70 7.65 -10.87 -21.61
N ASN A 71 7.73 -10.30 -22.82
CA ASN A 71 8.04 -11.07 -24.01
C ASN A 71 9.29 -11.90 -23.68
N SER A 72 9.19 -13.22 -23.81
CA SER A 72 10.29 -14.15 -23.52
C SER A 72 11.56 -13.75 -24.27
N ALA A 73 11.42 -13.17 -25.46
CA ALA A 73 12.50 -12.60 -26.26
C ALA A 73 13.28 -11.49 -25.52
N THR A 74 12.58 -10.55 -24.86
CA THR A 74 13.22 -9.45 -24.11
C THR A 74 13.90 -9.97 -22.84
N THR A 75 13.30 -10.96 -22.17
CA THR A 75 13.90 -11.60 -20.98
C THR A 75 15.16 -12.38 -21.35
N SER A 76 15.13 -13.13 -22.46
CA SER A 76 16.29 -13.88 -22.95
C SER A 76 17.43 -12.96 -23.38
N ALA A 77 17.14 -11.86 -24.09
CA ALA A 77 18.17 -10.90 -24.47
C ALA A 77 18.87 -10.26 -23.26
N VAL A 78 18.12 -9.91 -22.22
CA VAL A 78 18.69 -9.38 -20.96
C VAL A 78 19.51 -10.46 -20.24
N ASN A 79 19.03 -11.71 -20.20
CA ASN A 79 19.73 -12.80 -19.54
C ASN A 79 21.02 -13.21 -20.28
N ASP A 80 21.02 -13.15 -21.61
CA ASP A 80 22.19 -13.36 -22.45
C ASP A 80 23.21 -12.24 -22.27
N LEU A 81 22.77 -10.98 -22.16
CA LEU A 81 23.64 -9.85 -21.84
C LEU A 81 24.30 -10.02 -20.46
N ILE A 82 23.54 -10.45 -19.45
CA ILE A 82 24.07 -10.73 -18.10
C ILE A 82 25.06 -11.90 -18.13
N ARG A 83 24.78 -12.96 -18.91
CA ARG A 83 25.69 -14.10 -19.11
C ARG A 83 26.98 -13.71 -19.81
N GLN A 84 26.91 -12.82 -20.80
CA GLN A 84 28.08 -12.27 -21.49
C GLN A 84 28.93 -11.40 -20.55
N ASN A 85 28.29 -10.54 -19.74
CA ASN A 85 28.98 -9.66 -18.80
C ASN A 85 29.55 -10.42 -17.57
N ARG A 86 29.02 -11.59 -17.23
CA ARG A 86 29.55 -12.47 -16.17
C ARG A 86 30.98 -12.96 -16.43
N ARG A 87 31.42 -13.00 -17.70
CA ARG A 87 32.78 -13.42 -18.10
C ARG A 87 33.78 -12.26 -18.19
N SER A 88 33.34 -11.01 -18.11
CA SER A 88 34.25 -9.88 -17.95
C SER A 88 34.49 -9.64 -16.47
N THR A 89 35.68 -10.01 -16.01
CA THR A 89 36.23 -9.54 -14.74
C THR A 89 36.08 -8.02 -14.68
N HIS A 90 35.46 -7.53 -13.61
CA HIS A 90 35.17 -6.13 -13.25
C HIS A 90 36.33 -5.13 -13.46
N VAL A 91 37.54 -5.62 -13.73
CA VAL A 91 38.77 -4.85 -13.96
C VAL A 91 38.79 -4.13 -15.32
N LYS A 92 38.08 -4.60 -16.36
CA LYS A 92 38.18 -3.98 -17.70
C LYS A 92 37.30 -2.74 -17.90
N LEU A 93 36.22 -2.60 -17.13
CA LEU A 93 35.33 -1.43 -17.24
C LEU A 93 35.89 -0.17 -16.55
N LEU A 94 36.85 -0.32 -15.63
CA LEU A 94 37.51 0.81 -14.96
C LEU A 94 38.74 1.36 -15.72
N LEU A 95 39.24 0.65 -16.73
CA LEU A 95 40.42 1.07 -17.53
C LEU A 95 40.06 1.75 -18.85
N ASN A 96 38.79 1.77 -19.25
CA ASN A 96 38.33 2.45 -20.47
C ASN A 96 37.74 3.84 -20.20
N CYS A 97 37.85 4.36 -18.97
CA CYS A 97 37.64 5.76 -18.64
C CYS A 97 38.98 6.50 -18.57
N ARG A 98 39.69 6.61 -19.71
CA ARG A 98 40.68 7.66 -19.95
C ARG A 98 40.81 7.95 -21.44
#